data_AF-A0A444Z7Y0-F1
#
_entry.id   AF-A0A444Z7Y0-F1
#
_cell.length_a   1.000
_cell.length_b   1.000
_cell.length_c   1.000
_cell.angle_alpha   90.00
_cell.angle_beta   90.00
_cell.angle_gamma   90.00
#
_symmetry.space_group_name_H-M   'P 1'
#
loop_
_entity.id
_entity.type
_entity.pdbx_description
1 polymer ?
#
loop_
_entity_poly.entity_id
_entity_poly.type
_entity_poly.pdbx_seq_one_letter_code
_entity_poly.pdbx_strand_id
1 'polypeptide(L)'
;MRGLAYMHDNNRLHQSLGPFSVMLNTISEREGRYLIPRLRDLAFSVDVSYSELEEDPRSLADGLWRRATAAGAFTRMEKRAFAIADDIYEAGLLFAYMAFVPFCEAGAMDGLALQVTYSPVFFLDHKIQRLLENTFQLDLEATREYCMEDDRLAKAVEFLDLGDGAGWELLQAMLNADFRKRPIAQAVLNHRFMTGDVL
;
A
#
# COMPACT_ATOMS: atom_id res chain seq x y z
N MET A 1 2.43 9.35 1.17
CA MET A 1 1.23 9.94 0.53
C MET A 1 1.44 11.28 -0.18
N ARG A 2 1.99 12.34 0.44
CA ARG A 2 2.15 13.66 -0.25
C ARG A 2 2.90 13.58 -1.58
N GLY A 3 3.99 12.82 -1.65
CA GLY A 3 4.72 12.59 -2.90
C GLY A 3 3.89 11.86 -3.96
N LEU A 4 3.05 10.89 -3.54
CA LEU A 4 2.19 10.14 -4.46
C LEU A 4 1.07 11.03 -5.01
N ALA A 5 0.45 11.87 -4.17
CA ALA A 5 -0.52 12.87 -4.61
C ALA A 5 0.09 13.81 -5.66
N TYR A 6 1.30 14.31 -5.41
CA TYR A 6 2.03 15.12 -6.39
C TYR A 6 2.26 14.39 -7.72
N MET A 7 2.63 13.10 -7.69
CA MET A 7 2.79 12.31 -8.92
C MET A 7 1.46 12.20 -9.67
N HIS A 8 0.37 11.84 -8.99
CA HIS A 8 -0.96 11.67 -9.59
C HIS A 8 -1.48 12.97 -10.21
N ASP A 9 -1.26 14.12 -9.53
CA ASP A 9 -1.62 15.45 -10.04
C ASP A 9 -0.83 15.83 -11.31
N ASN A 10 0.36 15.24 -11.50
CA ASN A 10 1.20 15.43 -12.67
C ASN A 10 1.06 14.29 -13.69
N ASN A 11 -0.03 13.51 -13.64
CA ASN A 11 -0.29 12.36 -14.52
C ASN A 11 0.83 11.31 -14.53
N ARG A 12 1.53 11.16 -13.39
CA ARG A 12 2.56 10.14 -13.20
C ARG A 12 2.10 9.11 -12.19
N LEU A 13 2.43 7.85 -12.46
CA LEU A 13 2.27 6.74 -11.53
C LEU A 13 3.61 6.28 -11.01
N HIS A 14 3.60 5.63 -9.86
CA HIS A 14 4.78 5.00 -9.27
C HIS A 14 4.95 3.54 -9.73
N GLN A 15 3.89 2.72 -9.73
CA GLN A 15 3.84 1.33 -10.24
C GLN A 15 4.73 0.30 -9.53
N SER A 16 5.30 0.66 -8.39
CA SER A 16 6.20 -0.23 -7.65
C SER A 16 6.38 0.26 -6.21
N LEU A 17 5.30 0.72 -5.58
CA LEU A 17 5.36 1.17 -4.20
C LEU A 17 5.57 -0.02 -3.27
N GLY A 18 6.56 0.15 -2.39
CA GLY A 18 6.93 -0.82 -1.37
C GLY A 18 7.95 -0.24 -0.41
N PRO A 19 8.41 -0.99 0.61
CA PRO A 19 9.28 -0.44 1.65
C PRO A 19 10.57 0.18 1.11
N PHE A 20 11.13 -0.39 0.04
CA PHE A 20 12.35 0.10 -0.59
C PHE A 20 12.15 1.34 -1.47
N SER A 21 10.92 1.60 -1.91
CA SER A 21 10.56 2.80 -2.69
C SER A 21 10.52 4.07 -1.83
N VAL A 22 10.73 3.96 -0.51
CA VAL A 22 10.76 5.10 0.43
C VAL A 22 12.16 5.25 1.02
N MET A 23 12.77 6.41 0.79
CA MET A 23 14.01 6.83 1.45
C MET A 23 13.70 7.77 2.61
N LEU A 24 14.31 7.53 3.76
CA LEU A 24 14.26 8.45 4.90
C LEU A 24 15.52 9.31 4.91
N ASN A 25 15.37 10.62 4.73
CA ASN A 25 16.43 11.58 5.02
C ASN A 25 16.24 12.11 6.44
N THR A 26 17.26 11.98 7.30
CA THR A 26 17.22 12.44 8.68
C THR A 26 18.60 12.81 9.20
N ILE A 27 18.62 13.72 10.17
CA ILE A 27 19.80 14.04 10.99
C ILE A 27 19.74 13.37 12.39
N SER A 28 18.60 12.79 12.75
CA SER A 28 18.35 12.11 14.03
C SER A 28 17.27 11.04 13.86
N GLU A 29 17.66 9.77 13.96
CA GLU A 29 16.78 8.63 13.70
C GLU A 29 15.71 8.40 14.79
N ARG A 30 15.93 8.94 15.99
CA ARG A 30 15.03 8.75 17.15
C ARG A 30 13.92 9.80 17.25
N GLU A 31 13.96 10.81 16.40
CA GLU A 31 13.05 11.96 16.47
C GLU A 31 12.23 12.05 15.19
N GLY A 32 10.94 11.69 15.29
CA GLY A 32 10.03 11.64 14.14
C GLY A 32 9.98 12.92 13.30
N ARG A 33 10.14 14.10 13.92
CA ARG A 33 10.17 15.40 13.23
C ARG A 33 11.30 15.57 12.20
N TYR A 34 12.38 14.80 12.33
CA TYR A 34 13.51 14.85 11.39
C TYR A 34 13.45 13.74 10.32
N LEU A 35 12.47 12.84 10.40
CA LEU A 35 12.25 11.81 9.39
C LEU A 35 11.54 12.44 8.19
N ILE A 36 12.27 12.67 7.10
CA ILE A 36 11.73 13.21 5.85
C ILE A 36 11.63 12.08 4.83
N PRO A 37 10.45 11.45 4.65
CA PRO A 37 10.26 10.41 3.66
C PRO A 37 10.24 10.98 2.24
N ARG A 38 10.94 10.33 1.32
CA ARG A 38 10.98 10.64 -0.11
C ARG A 38 10.72 9.39 -0.94
N LEU A 39 9.91 9.51 -1.98
CA LEU A 39 9.72 8.43 -2.96
C LEU A 39 10.95 8.32 -3.86
N ARG A 40 11.32 7.09 -4.22
CA ARG A 40 12.43 6.75 -5.11
C ARG A 40 12.03 5.58 -6.03
N ASP A 41 12.97 5.11 -6.84
CA ASP A 41 12.79 3.94 -7.72
C ASP A 41 11.70 4.13 -8.80
N LEU A 42 11.72 5.30 -9.44
CA LEU A 42 10.79 5.69 -10.52
C LEU A 42 11.07 4.99 -11.87
N ALA A 43 11.82 3.88 -11.89
CA ALA A 43 12.17 3.17 -13.12
C ALA A 43 10.94 2.57 -13.83
N PHE A 44 9.88 2.27 -13.06
CA PHE A 44 8.60 1.79 -13.55
C PHE A 44 7.54 2.89 -13.66
N SER A 45 7.91 4.17 -13.47
CA SER A 45 6.95 5.26 -13.52
C SER A 45 6.32 5.40 -14.91
N VAL A 46 4.99 5.44 -14.95
CA VAL A 46 4.20 5.51 -16.18
C VAL A 46 3.52 6.88 -16.29
N ASP A 47 3.51 7.44 -17.50
CA ASP A 47 2.67 8.57 -17.85
C ASP A 47 1.24 8.09 -18.16
N VAL A 48 0.24 8.72 -17.54
CA VAL A 48 -1.18 8.39 -17.73
C VAL A 48 -1.99 9.56 -18.29
N SER A 49 -1.33 10.48 -18.97
CA SER A 49 -1.99 11.45 -19.83
C SER A 49 -2.75 10.72 -20.96
N TYR A 50 -3.91 11.26 -21.36
CA TYR A 50 -4.78 10.61 -22.34
C TYR A 50 -4.15 10.36 -23.71
N SER A 51 -3.06 11.05 -24.03
CA SER A 51 -2.24 10.88 -25.23
C SER A 51 -1.33 9.65 -25.17
N GLU A 52 -0.88 9.26 -23.98
CA GLU A 52 0.10 8.18 -23.77
C GLU A 52 -0.55 6.82 -23.41
N LEU A 53 -1.88 6.77 -23.28
CA LEU A 53 -2.65 5.56 -22.94
C LEU A 53 -2.82 4.58 -24.11
N GLU A 54 -1.93 4.62 -25.11
CA GLU A 54 -1.93 3.64 -26.19
C GLU A 54 -1.29 2.32 -25.72
N GLU A 55 -1.95 1.21 -26.01
CA GLU A 55 -1.45 -0.12 -25.66
C GLU A 55 -0.32 -0.52 -26.62
N ASP A 56 0.92 -0.22 -26.24
CA ASP A 56 2.09 -0.90 -26.83
C ASP A 56 2.44 -2.10 -25.95
N PRO A 57 2.35 -3.34 -26.46
CA PRO A 57 2.75 -4.56 -25.73
C PRO A 57 4.23 -4.57 -25.31
N ARG A 58 5.05 -3.67 -25.86
CA ARG A 58 6.46 -3.48 -25.47
C ARG A 58 6.65 -2.38 -24.43
N SER A 59 5.57 -1.68 -24.05
CA SER A 59 5.59 -0.68 -22.99
C SER A 59 5.77 -1.33 -21.63
N LEU A 60 6.49 -0.65 -20.73
CA LEU A 60 6.56 -0.99 -19.30
C LEU A 60 5.16 -1.05 -18.66
N ALA A 61 4.17 -0.38 -19.26
CA ALA A 61 2.78 -0.35 -18.81
C ALA A 61 1.92 -1.53 -19.30
N ASP A 62 2.44 -2.47 -20.12
CA ASP A 62 1.64 -3.61 -20.63
C ASP A 62 1.00 -4.42 -19.48
N GLY A 63 1.79 -4.73 -18.45
CA GLY A 63 1.30 -5.45 -17.28
C GLY A 63 0.18 -4.71 -16.55
N LEU A 64 0.30 -3.38 -16.43
CA LEU A 64 -0.72 -2.51 -15.85
C LEU A 64 -2.02 -2.53 -16.68
N TRP A 65 -1.93 -2.39 -18.00
CA TRP A 65 -3.09 -2.36 -18.89
C TRP A 65 -3.81 -3.70 -18.98
N ARG A 66 -3.06 -4.81 -18.88
CA ARG A 66 -3.64 -6.15 -18.76
C ARG A 66 -4.42 -6.32 -17.46
N ARG A 67 -3.89 -5.85 -16.32
CA ARG A 67 -4.63 -5.84 -15.05
C ARG A 67 -5.87 -4.95 -15.11
N ALA A 68 -5.76 -3.76 -15.71
CA ALA A 68 -6.88 -2.84 -15.89
C ALA A 68 -8.02 -3.50 -16.68
N THR A 69 -7.69 -4.13 -17.80
CA THR A 69 -8.65 -4.83 -18.65
C THR A 69 -9.29 -6.01 -17.90
N ALA A 70 -8.52 -6.79 -17.14
CA ALA A 70 -9.04 -7.87 -16.31
C ALA A 70 -10.00 -7.37 -15.21
N ALA A 71 -9.79 -6.17 -14.69
CA ALA A 71 -10.67 -5.49 -13.73
C ALA A 71 -11.88 -4.78 -14.40
N GLY A 72 -12.05 -4.95 -15.71
CA GLY A 72 -13.15 -4.39 -16.48
C GLY A 72 -13.01 -2.90 -16.81
N ALA A 73 -11.78 -2.37 -16.87
CA ALA A 73 -11.49 -1.02 -17.33
C ALA A 73 -11.16 -1.02 -18.82
N PHE A 74 -12.13 -0.64 -19.66
CA PHE A 74 -12.01 -0.74 -21.13
C PHE A 74 -11.79 0.62 -21.79
N THR A 75 -12.35 1.69 -21.22
CA THR A 75 -12.17 3.05 -21.74
C THR A 75 -10.87 3.67 -21.25
N ARG A 76 -10.33 4.65 -21.99
CA ARG A 76 -9.13 5.41 -21.55
C ARG A 76 -9.32 6.03 -20.16
N MET A 77 -10.52 6.52 -19.87
CA MET A 77 -10.87 7.09 -18.57
C MET A 77 -10.81 6.05 -17.45
N GLU A 78 -11.40 4.87 -17.67
CA GLU A 78 -11.37 3.78 -16.69
C GLU A 78 -9.95 3.24 -16.48
N LYS A 79 -9.14 3.11 -17.54
CA LYS A 79 -7.75 2.67 -17.43
C LYS A 79 -6.92 3.64 -16.59
N ARG A 80 -7.08 4.95 -16.81
CA ARG A 80 -6.44 5.97 -15.96
C ARG A 80 -6.90 5.86 -14.51
N ALA A 81 -8.20 5.70 -14.28
CA ALA A 81 -8.75 5.55 -12.93
C ALA A 81 -8.24 4.27 -12.25
N PHE A 82 -8.21 3.15 -12.96
CA PHE A 82 -7.63 1.89 -12.49
C PHE A 82 -6.17 2.09 -12.09
N ALA A 83 -5.38 2.73 -12.93
CA ALA A 83 -3.95 2.83 -12.69
C ALA A 83 -3.60 3.73 -11.49
N ILE A 84 -4.35 4.81 -11.28
CA ILE A 84 -4.28 5.61 -10.04
C ILE A 84 -4.67 4.76 -8.84
N ALA A 85 -5.76 3.99 -8.96
CA ALA A 85 -6.25 3.11 -7.89
C ALA A 85 -5.33 1.92 -7.61
N ASP A 86 -4.49 1.52 -8.55
CA ASP A 86 -3.47 0.48 -8.42
C ASP A 86 -2.29 0.98 -7.58
N ASP A 87 -1.80 2.20 -7.84
CA ASP A 87 -0.81 2.86 -6.97
C ASP A 87 -1.34 3.03 -5.52
N ILE A 88 -2.63 3.33 -5.36
CA ILE A 88 -3.25 3.45 -4.03
C ILE A 88 -3.32 2.10 -3.31
N TYR A 89 -3.55 1.02 -4.05
CA TYR A 89 -3.52 -0.32 -3.49
C TYR A 89 -2.14 -0.69 -2.97
N GLU A 90 -1.09 -0.47 -3.78
CA GLU A 90 0.29 -0.68 -3.34
C GLU A 90 0.65 0.22 -2.14
N ALA A 91 0.19 1.47 -2.13
CA ALA A 91 0.33 2.34 -0.97
C ALA A 91 -0.37 1.80 0.29
N GLY A 92 -1.50 1.10 0.12
CA GLY A 92 -2.23 0.43 1.20
C GLY A 92 -1.44 -0.75 1.76
N LEU A 93 -0.84 -1.57 0.89
CA LEU A 93 0.05 -2.66 1.31
C LEU A 93 1.29 -2.11 2.04
N LEU A 94 1.88 -1.02 1.55
CA LEU A 94 2.98 -0.33 2.24
C LEU A 94 2.54 0.22 3.60
N PHE A 95 1.33 0.76 3.71
CA PHE A 95 0.79 1.20 5.00
C PHE A 95 0.64 0.03 5.97
N ALA A 96 0.05 -1.09 5.55
CA ALA A 96 -0.03 -2.30 6.35
C ALA A 96 1.37 -2.79 6.77
N TYR A 97 2.34 -2.79 5.85
CA TYR A 97 3.73 -3.10 6.18
C TYR A 97 4.28 -2.21 7.30
N MET A 98 4.12 -0.89 7.19
CA MET A 98 4.59 0.06 8.20
C MET A 98 3.85 -0.05 9.53
N ALA A 99 2.63 -0.60 9.57
CA ALA A 99 1.88 -0.85 10.80
C ALA A 99 2.29 -2.19 11.45
N PHE A 100 2.54 -3.24 10.68
CA PHE A 100 2.84 -4.54 11.26
C PHE A 100 4.33 -4.70 11.60
N VAL A 101 5.25 -4.31 10.71
CA VAL A 101 6.68 -4.57 10.91
C VAL A 101 7.28 -3.96 12.18
N PRO A 102 7.05 -2.68 12.54
CA PRO A 102 7.66 -2.10 13.73
C PRO A 102 6.95 -2.48 15.04
N PHE A 103 5.66 -2.85 14.99
CA PHE A 103 4.87 -3.12 16.19
C PHE A 103 4.80 -4.60 16.57
N CYS A 104 5.09 -5.52 15.65
CA CYS A 104 5.10 -6.95 15.93
C CYS A 104 6.41 -7.41 16.56
N GLU A 105 6.36 -8.48 17.37
CA GLU A 105 7.58 -9.09 17.92
C GLU A 105 8.50 -9.62 16.80
N ALA A 106 9.81 -9.52 17.01
CA ALA A 106 10.79 -10.05 16.06
C ALA A 106 10.57 -11.57 15.86
N GLY A 107 10.34 -11.98 14.61
CA GLY A 107 10.04 -13.37 14.27
C GLY A 107 8.58 -13.79 14.43
N ALA A 108 7.68 -12.95 14.94
CA ALA A 108 6.23 -13.17 14.85
C ALA A 108 5.79 -13.35 13.39
N MET A 109 6.45 -12.58 12.52
CA MET A 109 6.28 -12.67 11.08
C MET A 109 7.08 -13.79 10.41
N ASP A 110 7.89 -14.56 11.15
CA ASP A 110 8.64 -15.72 10.62
C ASP A 110 7.87 -17.05 10.80
N GLY A 111 6.99 -17.15 11.79
CA GLY A 111 6.34 -18.40 12.23
C GLY A 111 5.22 -19.00 11.36
N LEU A 112 4.94 -18.47 10.16
CA LEU A 112 3.99 -19.05 9.19
C LEU A 112 4.67 -19.52 7.90
N ALA A 113 6.01 -19.48 7.86
CA ALA A 113 6.79 -20.03 6.77
C ALA A 113 6.90 -21.55 6.93
N LEU A 114 5.97 -22.30 6.33
CA LEU A 114 6.35 -23.60 5.80
C LEU A 114 7.41 -23.34 4.71
N GLN A 115 8.67 -23.40 5.14
CA GLN A 115 9.84 -23.82 4.38
C GLN A 115 10.16 -23.04 3.10
N VAL A 116 10.91 -21.93 3.19
CA VAL A 116 12.01 -21.64 2.24
C VAL A 116 13.12 -20.88 2.97
N THR A 117 14.29 -21.51 3.01
CA THR A 117 15.57 -20.97 3.49
C THR A 117 16.09 -19.91 2.52
N TYR A 118 16.78 -18.88 3.05
CA TYR A 118 17.59 -17.84 2.37
C TYR A 118 16.88 -16.52 1.99
N SER A 119 17.08 -15.49 2.86
CA SER A 119 17.16 -14.03 2.59
C SER A 119 16.17 -13.13 3.39
N PRO A 120 16.52 -12.63 4.59
CA PRO A 120 15.58 -12.02 5.55
C PRO A 120 14.84 -10.75 5.10
N VAL A 121 15.20 -10.13 3.98
CA VAL A 121 14.70 -8.80 3.59
C VAL A 121 13.57 -8.83 2.55
N PHE A 122 13.36 -9.97 1.86
CA PHE A 122 12.29 -10.12 0.85
C PHE A 122 11.03 -10.84 1.37
N PHE A 123 11.08 -11.44 2.56
CA PHE A 123 9.98 -12.27 3.09
C PHE A 123 8.83 -11.49 3.74
N LEU A 124 9.05 -10.28 4.24
CA LEU A 124 8.03 -9.54 4.99
C LEU A 124 6.97 -8.89 4.10
N ASP A 125 7.36 -8.31 2.97
CA ASP A 125 6.47 -7.66 1.99
C ASP A 125 5.42 -8.65 1.45
N HIS A 126 5.88 -9.85 1.06
CA HIS A 126 5.02 -10.91 0.55
C HIS A 126 4.11 -11.54 1.62
N LYS A 127 4.43 -11.43 2.91
CA LYS A 127 3.65 -12.12 3.96
C LYS A 127 2.37 -11.37 4.32
N ILE A 128 2.45 -10.04 4.51
CA ILE A 128 1.27 -9.22 4.78
C ILE A 128 0.35 -9.26 3.57
N GLN A 129 0.91 -9.15 2.37
CA GLN A 129 0.15 -9.33 1.15
C GLN A 129 -0.54 -10.71 1.11
N ARG A 130 0.16 -11.81 1.40
CA ARG A 130 -0.46 -13.16 1.47
C ARG A 130 -1.55 -13.28 2.53
N LEU A 131 -1.34 -12.71 3.71
CA LEU A 131 -2.33 -12.75 4.80
C LEU A 131 -3.62 -12.04 4.36
N LEU A 132 -3.48 -10.81 3.87
CA LEU A 132 -4.59 -9.98 3.45
C LEU A 132 -5.28 -10.54 2.20
N GLU A 133 -4.52 -10.83 1.14
CA GLU A 133 -5.07 -11.25 -0.16
C GLU A 133 -5.48 -12.72 -0.21
N ASN A 134 -4.65 -13.64 0.29
CA ASN A 134 -4.86 -15.08 0.07
C ASN A 134 -5.61 -15.73 1.22
N THR A 135 -5.28 -15.37 2.47
CA THR A 135 -5.90 -15.99 3.65
C THR A 135 -7.29 -15.39 3.90
N PHE A 136 -7.37 -14.06 3.97
CA PHE A 136 -8.61 -13.36 4.31
C PHE A 136 -9.33 -12.72 3.13
N GLN A 137 -8.77 -12.80 1.90
CA GLN A 137 -9.43 -12.28 0.69
C GLN A 137 -9.87 -10.81 0.82
N LEU A 138 -9.04 -10.00 1.48
CA LEU A 138 -9.24 -8.58 1.76
C LEU A 138 -10.36 -8.27 2.75
N ASP A 139 -10.81 -9.28 3.51
CA ASP A 139 -11.64 -9.09 4.71
C ASP A 139 -10.76 -8.63 5.88
N LEU A 140 -10.75 -7.31 6.10
CA LEU A 140 -9.94 -6.72 7.16
C LEU A 140 -10.53 -6.90 8.55
N GLU A 141 -11.83 -7.15 8.68
CA GLU A 141 -12.42 -7.42 9.99
C GLU A 141 -11.97 -8.82 10.46
N ALA A 142 -12.07 -9.83 9.59
CA ALA A 142 -11.56 -11.16 9.89
C ALA A 142 -10.04 -11.14 10.13
N THR A 143 -9.29 -10.32 9.39
CA THR A 143 -7.86 -10.11 9.63
C THR A 143 -7.61 -9.51 11.02
N ARG A 144 -8.36 -8.47 11.40
CA ARG A 144 -8.25 -7.79 12.68
C ARG A 144 -8.50 -8.76 13.84
N GLU A 145 -9.59 -9.54 13.77
CA GLU A 145 -9.92 -10.56 14.77
C GLU A 145 -8.78 -11.59 14.90
N TYR A 146 -8.28 -12.12 13.79
CA TYR A 146 -7.16 -13.06 13.80
C TYR A 146 -5.89 -12.48 14.44
N CYS A 147 -5.55 -11.23 14.10
CA CYS A 147 -4.37 -10.57 14.65
C CYS A 147 -4.53 -10.21 16.13
N MET A 148 -5.77 -10.01 16.61
CA MET A 148 -6.05 -9.72 18.02
C MET A 148 -5.83 -10.94 18.91
N GLU A 149 -6.05 -12.15 18.38
CA GLU A 149 -5.82 -13.42 19.08
C GLU A 149 -4.33 -13.84 19.14
N ASP A 150 -3.45 -13.15 18.40
CA ASP A 150 -2.00 -13.37 18.46
C ASP A 150 -1.32 -12.19 19.20
N ASP A 151 -0.92 -12.43 20.45
CA ASP A 151 -0.23 -11.44 21.31
C ASP A 151 0.95 -10.74 20.62
N ARG A 152 1.60 -11.43 19.67
CA ARG A 152 2.76 -10.90 18.94
C ARG A 152 2.38 -9.86 17.89
N LEU A 153 1.11 -9.80 17.50
CA LEU A 153 0.52 -8.86 16.53
C LEU A 153 -0.37 -7.80 17.20
N ALA A 154 -0.72 -8.00 18.48
CA ALA A 154 -1.66 -7.15 19.22
C ALA A 154 -1.32 -5.65 19.19
N LYS A 155 -0.04 -5.29 19.26
CA LYS A 155 0.39 -3.87 19.18
C LYS A 155 0.12 -3.22 17.83
N ALA A 156 0.20 -3.99 16.73
CA ALA A 156 -0.15 -3.48 15.41
C ALA A 156 -1.66 -3.26 15.30
N VAL A 157 -2.45 -4.14 15.91
CA VAL A 157 -3.91 -4.00 16.02
C VAL A 157 -4.27 -2.76 16.84
N GLU A 158 -3.65 -2.59 18.02
CA GLU A 158 -3.83 -1.41 18.88
C GLU A 158 -3.55 -0.11 18.14
N PHE A 159 -2.48 -0.06 17.34
CA PHE A 159 -2.14 1.09 16.52
C PHE A 159 -3.19 1.37 15.43
N LEU A 160 -3.69 0.33 14.75
CA LEU A 160 -4.71 0.47 13.71
C LEU A 160 -6.11 0.77 14.29
N ASP A 161 -6.35 0.42 15.55
CA ASP A 161 -7.57 0.72 16.30
C ASP A 161 -7.67 2.15 16.81
N LEU A 162 -6.59 2.95 16.71
CA LEU A 162 -6.60 4.36 17.10
C LEU A 162 -7.73 5.12 16.43
N GLY A 163 -8.42 5.93 17.23
CA GLY A 163 -9.59 6.68 16.81
C GLY A 163 -10.75 5.79 16.37
N ASP A 164 -11.08 4.73 17.11
CA ASP A 164 -12.21 3.85 16.80
C ASP A 164 -12.05 3.19 15.42
N GLY A 165 -10.93 2.47 15.24
CA GLY A 165 -10.69 1.67 14.03
C GLY A 165 -10.28 2.46 12.78
N ALA A 166 -9.81 3.71 12.92
CA ALA A 166 -9.52 4.56 11.77
C ALA A 166 -8.40 4.02 10.86
N GLY A 167 -7.43 3.28 11.40
CA GLY A 167 -6.39 2.65 10.62
C GLY A 167 -6.94 1.52 9.74
N TRP A 168 -7.81 0.68 10.31
CA TRP A 168 -8.51 -0.40 9.59
C TRP A 168 -9.47 0.13 8.53
N GLU A 169 -10.24 1.18 8.86
CA GLU A 169 -11.12 1.88 7.93
C GLU A 169 -10.34 2.37 6.70
N LEU A 170 -9.19 3.03 6.93
CA LEU A 170 -8.33 3.52 5.85
C LEU A 170 -7.78 2.36 5.01
N LEU A 171 -7.28 1.32 5.66
CA LEU A 171 -6.71 0.16 4.98
C LEU A 171 -7.77 -0.55 4.12
N GLN A 172 -9.01 -0.66 4.62
CA GLN A 172 -10.13 -1.27 3.90
C GLN A 172 -10.50 -0.48 2.65
N ALA A 173 -10.45 0.85 2.75
CA ALA A 173 -10.70 1.74 1.61
C ALA A 173 -9.59 1.61 0.54
N MET A 174 -8.32 1.61 0.95
CA MET A 174 -7.18 1.52 0.04
C MET A 174 -7.06 0.15 -0.63
N LEU A 175 -7.36 -0.93 0.10
CA LEU A 175 -7.29 -2.31 -0.38
C LEU A 175 -8.61 -2.83 -0.96
N ASN A 176 -9.56 -1.96 -1.28
CA ASN A 176 -10.85 -2.41 -1.80
C ASN A 176 -10.69 -3.25 -3.08
N ALA A 177 -11.35 -4.40 -3.17
CA ALA A 177 -11.26 -5.27 -4.35
C ALA A 177 -11.78 -4.57 -5.63
N ASP A 178 -12.80 -3.71 -5.50
CA ASP A 178 -13.26 -2.86 -6.59
C ASP A 178 -12.42 -1.57 -6.64
N PHE A 179 -11.57 -1.45 -7.66
CA PHE A 179 -10.69 -0.30 -7.84
C PHE A 179 -11.46 1.04 -7.89
N ARG A 180 -12.74 1.02 -8.31
CA ARG A 180 -13.59 2.21 -8.41
C ARG A 180 -13.96 2.78 -7.04
N LYS A 181 -13.87 1.96 -5.99
CA LYS A 181 -14.15 2.35 -4.60
C LYS A 181 -12.91 2.80 -3.84
N ARG A 182 -11.71 2.63 -4.43
CA ARG A 182 -10.47 3.07 -3.78
C ARG A 182 -10.38 4.60 -3.80
N PRO A 183 -9.89 5.22 -2.71
CA PRO A 183 -9.72 6.66 -2.64
C PRO A 183 -8.58 7.13 -3.56
N ILE A 184 -8.61 8.40 -3.96
CA ILE A 184 -7.42 9.06 -4.55
C ILE A 184 -6.43 9.45 -3.44
N ALA A 185 -5.17 9.70 -3.80
CA ALA A 185 -4.12 10.04 -2.85
C ALA A 185 -4.47 11.26 -1.96
N GLN A 186 -5.18 12.25 -2.51
CA GLN A 186 -5.64 13.41 -1.75
C GLN A 186 -6.70 13.06 -0.70
N ALA A 187 -7.61 12.12 -1.00
CA ALA A 187 -8.60 11.66 -0.05
C ALA A 187 -7.94 10.86 1.10
N VAL A 188 -6.92 10.04 0.77
CA VAL A 188 -6.10 9.37 1.80
C VAL A 188 -5.42 10.39 2.72
N LEU A 189 -4.82 11.45 2.17
CA LEU A 189 -4.17 12.49 2.98
C LEU A 189 -5.11 13.21 3.95
N ASN A 190 -6.39 13.29 3.61
CA ASN A 190 -7.41 13.94 4.41
C ASN A 190 -8.15 12.97 5.35
N HIS A 191 -7.78 11.69 5.34
CA HIS A 191 -8.36 10.70 6.24
C HIS A 191 -7.97 11.00 7.69
N ARG A 192 -8.91 10.83 8.63
CA ARG A 192 -8.72 11.14 10.07
C ARG A 192 -7.50 10.45 10.70
N PHE A 193 -7.17 9.25 10.23
CA PHE A 193 -5.96 8.53 10.64
C PHE A 193 -4.66 9.24 10.19
N MET A 194 -4.66 9.83 9.00
CA MET A 194 -3.48 10.48 8.39
C MET A 194 -3.26 11.91 8.89
N THR A 195 -4.32 12.61 9.27
CA THR A 195 -4.25 13.96 9.84
C THR A 195 -3.80 13.97 11.29
N GLY A 196 -3.89 12.82 11.97
CA GLY A 196 -3.58 12.69 13.38
C GLY A 196 -4.70 13.18 14.29
N ASP A 197 -5.92 13.41 13.76
CA ASP A 197 -7.09 13.80 14.55
C ASP A 197 -7.55 12.69 15.52
N VAL A 198 -6.96 11.50 15.38
CA VAL A 198 -7.22 10.30 16.19
C VAL A 198 -6.26 10.12 17.38
N LEU A 199 -5.25 11.00 17.50
CA LEU A 199 -4.23 11.02 18.56
C LEU A 199 -4.54 12.08 19.63
#